data_AF-A0A8C4JV68-F1
#
_entry.id   AF-A0A8C4JV68-F1
#
_cell.length_a   1.000
_cell.length_b   1.000
_cell.length_c   1.000
_cell.angle_alpha   90.00
_cell.angle_beta   90.00
_cell.angle_gamma   90.00
#
_symmetry.space_group_name_H-M   'P 1'
#
loop_
_entity.id
_entity.type
_entity.pdbx_description
1 polymer ?
#
loop_
_entity_poly.entity_id
_entity_poly.type
_entity_poly.pdbx_seq_one_letter_code
_entity_poly.pdbx_strand_id
1 'polypeptide(L)'
;IEDNSATLSVEDESILYGDIIRQDFMDTYDNLTLKTIMAFRWVTEFCSNARFLMKTDADVFINTGNLVKFLLKLNSSENIFTGYPLIDNFAYRGFHKKTYISYGEYPFRLFPPYCSGMGYILDGKLALRIYELMSHIKPIKFEDVYVGICLSILKVNISIPEDKQQFFLYKINFDICKYRHLIAVHGITANEMIRFWQELSSDASLNCL
;
A
#
# COMPACT_ATOMS: atom_id res chain seq x y z
N ILE A 1 26.37 4.88 21.15
CA ILE A 1 25.65 6.10 21.58
C ILE A 1 24.19 5.74 21.40
N GLU A 2 23.57 5.31 22.49
CA GLU A 2 22.14 4.99 22.53
C GLU A 2 21.37 6.30 22.35
N ASP A 3 20.58 6.37 21.29
CA ASP A 3 19.72 7.53 21.02
C ASP A 3 18.57 7.50 22.03
N ASN A 4 18.75 8.28 23.10
CA ASN A 4 17.85 8.38 24.23
C ASN A 4 16.73 9.39 23.92
N SER A 5 16.10 9.26 22.75
CA SER A 5 14.89 10.01 22.42
C SER A 5 13.75 9.36 23.20
N ALA A 6 13.20 10.06 24.19
CA ALA A 6 11.96 9.65 24.83
C ALA A 6 10.90 9.48 23.73
N THR A 7 10.58 8.24 23.39
CA THR A 7 9.56 7.93 22.39
C THR A 7 8.24 8.49 22.90
N LEU A 8 7.65 9.42 22.16
CA LEU A 8 6.32 9.94 22.46
C LEU A 8 5.34 8.75 22.56
N SER A 9 4.41 8.81 23.51
CA SER A 9 3.27 7.89 23.46
C SER A 9 2.48 8.15 22.18
N VAL A 10 1.74 7.17 21.69
CA VAL A 10 0.89 7.33 20.50
C VAL A 10 -0.18 8.40 20.76
N GLU A 11 -0.61 8.56 22.01
CA GLU A 11 -1.51 9.63 22.45
C GLU A 11 -0.88 11.01 22.28
N ASP A 12 0.36 11.19 22.75
CA ASP A 12 1.07 12.47 22.65
C ASP A 12 1.43 12.81 21.20
N GLU A 13 1.86 11.82 20.41
CA GLU A 13 2.14 11.96 18.98
C GLU A 13 0.87 12.37 18.21
N SER A 14 -0.26 11.74 18.50
CA SER A 14 -1.56 12.06 17.89
C SER A 14 -1.98 13.50 18.18
N ILE A 15 -1.78 13.96 19.42
CA ILE A 15 -2.06 15.36 19.81
C ILE A 15 -1.11 16.33 19.09
N LEU A 16 0.16 15.96 18.94
CA LEU A 16 1.19 16.83 18.37
C LEU A 16 1.04 17.01 16.85
N TYR A 17 0.78 15.93 16.12
CA TYR A 17 0.80 15.92 14.64
C TYR A 17 -0.59 15.84 14.01
N GLY A 18 -1.60 15.29 14.70
CA GLY A 18 -2.98 15.23 14.21
C GLY A 18 -3.20 14.36 12.98
N ASP A 19 -2.28 13.44 12.69
CA ASP A 19 -2.27 12.57 11.50
C ASP A 19 -2.52 11.08 11.82
N ILE A 20 -2.88 10.76 13.06
CA ILE A 20 -3.13 9.41 13.53
C ILE A 20 -4.63 9.10 13.59
N ILE A 21 -5.03 8.01 12.94
CA ILE A 21 -6.37 7.40 13.06
C ILE A 21 -6.25 6.10 13.84
N ARG A 22 -7.07 5.94 14.89
CA ARG A 22 -7.09 4.75 15.75
C ARG A 22 -8.47 4.12 15.80
N GLN A 23 -8.50 2.80 15.91
CA GLN A 23 -9.72 2.04 16.17
C GLN A 23 -9.42 0.94 17.19
N ASP A 24 -10.46 0.53 17.92
CA ASP A 24 -10.39 -0.47 18.98
C ASP A 24 -10.39 -1.90 18.41
N PHE A 25 -9.22 -2.34 17.93
CA PHE A 25 -8.92 -3.74 17.64
C PHE A 25 -7.43 -4.03 17.86
N MET A 26 -7.08 -5.29 18.08
CA MET A 26 -5.69 -5.71 18.24
C MET A 26 -4.92 -5.62 16.91
N ASP A 27 -3.95 -4.71 16.82
CA ASP A 27 -3.09 -4.57 15.64
C ASP A 27 -2.12 -5.76 15.55
N THR A 28 -2.44 -6.70 14.68
CA THR A 28 -1.65 -7.90 14.42
C THR A 28 -1.64 -8.18 12.92
N TYR A 29 -0.67 -8.96 12.46
CA TYR A 29 -0.58 -9.31 11.03
C TYR A 29 -1.85 -9.98 10.49
N ASP A 30 -2.48 -10.86 11.27
CA ASP A 30 -3.72 -11.53 10.85
C ASP A 30 -4.95 -10.59 10.88
N ASN A 31 -4.86 -9.44 11.56
CA ASN A 31 -5.90 -8.41 11.63
C ASN A 31 -5.66 -7.23 10.67
N LEU A 32 -4.64 -7.28 9.80
CA LEU A 32 -4.38 -6.20 8.83
C LEU A 32 -5.61 -5.89 7.97
N THR A 33 -6.42 -6.89 7.64
CA THR A 33 -7.66 -6.67 6.89
C THR A 33 -8.66 -5.80 7.62
N LEU A 34 -8.73 -5.87 8.95
CA LEU A 34 -9.56 -4.94 9.75
C LEU A 34 -9.04 -3.51 9.64
N LYS A 35 -7.71 -3.34 9.65
CA LYS A 35 -7.05 -2.04 9.44
C LYS A 35 -7.30 -1.50 8.02
N THR A 36 -7.31 -2.35 7.01
CA THR A 36 -7.68 -1.97 5.64
C THR A 36 -9.16 -1.56 5.57
N ILE A 37 -10.09 -2.35 6.13
CA ILE A 37 -11.51 -1.98 6.19
C ILE A 37 -11.69 -0.63 6.91
N MET A 38 -10.98 -0.39 8.01
CA MET A 38 -10.95 0.90 8.71
C MET A 38 -10.50 2.03 7.79
N ALA A 39 -9.42 1.84 7.03
CA ALA A 39 -8.90 2.86 6.11
C ALA A 39 -9.91 3.21 5.02
N PHE A 40 -10.54 2.20 4.41
CA PHE A 40 -11.59 2.39 3.41
C PHE A 40 -12.83 3.10 4.01
N ARG A 41 -13.25 2.72 5.21
CA ARG A 41 -14.32 3.41 5.95
C ARG A 41 -13.97 4.88 6.19
N TRP A 42 -12.78 5.15 6.73
CA TRP A 42 -12.39 6.51 7.09
C TRP A 42 -12.34 7.42 5.87
N VAL A 43 -11.76 6.94 4.76
CA VAL A 43 -11.70 7.74 3.54
C VAL A 43 -13.09 8.02 2.97
N THR A 44 -13.99 7.04 3.00
CA THR A 44 -15.34 7.22 2.48
C THR A 44 -16.19 8.17 3.33
N GLU A 45 -16.03 8.14 4.65
CA GLU A 45 -16.78 9.00 5.58
C GLU A 45 -16.17 10.42 5.69
N PHE A 46 -14.84 10.55 5.69
CA PHE A 46 -14.14 11.79 6.04
C PHE A 46 -13.29 12.39 4.92
N CYS A 47 -13.04 11.67 3.83
CA CYS A 47 -12.16 12.12 2.73
C CYS A 47 -12.74 11.78 1.34
N SER A 48 -14.06 11.86 1.19
CA SER A 48 -14.79 11.40 0.00
C SER A 48 -14.49 12.18 -1.30
N ASN A 49 -13.91 13.37 -1.18
CA ASN A 49 -13.52 14.21 -2.32
C ASN A 49 -12.10 13.92 -2.84
N ALA A 50 -11.35 13.03 -2.19
CA ALA A 50 -10.03 12.65 -2.66
C ALA A 50 -10.13 11.94 -4.02
N ARG A 51 -9.41 12.45 -5.03
CA ARG A 51 -9.40 11.85 -6.37
C ARG A 51 -8.68 10.50 -6.40
N PHE A 52 -7.53 10.45 -5.73
CA PHE A 52 -6.70 9.25 -5.64
C PHE A 52 -6.35 8.98 -4.19
N LEU A 53 -6.18 7.70 -3.90
CA LEU A 53 -5.75 7.20 -2.61
C LEU A 53 -4.56 6.29 -2.84
N MET A 54 -3.61 6.33 -1.92
CA MET A 54 -2.52 5.35 -1.86
C MET A 54 -2.51 4.73 -0.49
N LYS A 55 -2.58 3.40 -0.44
CA LYS A 55 -2.21 2.62 0.75
C LYS A 55 -0.76 2.19 0.60
N THR A 56 0.02 2.23 1.67
CA THR A 56 1.41 1.77 1.70
C THR A 56 1.77 1.30 3.11
N ASP A 57 2.85 0.53 3.23
CA ASP A 57 3.40 0.13 4.52
C ASP A 57 4.49 1.12 5.00
N ALA A 58 4.79 1.10 6.30
CA ALA A 58 5.73 2.02 6.95
C ALA A 58 7.20 1.78 6.57
N ASP A 59 7.52 0.65 5.94
CA ASP A 59 8.84 0.27 5.45
C ASP A 59 8.97 0.43 3.92
N VAL A 60 8.14 1.28 3.31
CA VAL A 60 8.16 1.55 1.87
C VAL A 60 8.56 3.00 1.61
N PHE A 61 9.64 3.17 0.86
CA PHE A 61 10.03 4.51 0.40
C PHE A 61 9.19 4.91 -0.80
N ILE A 62 8.55 6.08 -0.71
CA ILE A 62 7.72 6.65 -1.78
C ILE A 62 8.37 7.92 -2.31
N ASN A 63 8.71 7.92 -3.60
CA ASN A 63 9.05 9.15 -4.31
C ASN A 63 7.76 9.90 -4.65
N THR A 64 7.32 10.77 -3.76
CA THR A 64 6.04 11.50 -3.89
C THR A 64 5.99 12.40 -5.12
N GLY A 65 7.13 12.96 -5.56
CA GLY A 65 7.22 13.74 -6.80
C GLY A 65 6.90 12.90 -8.04
N ASN A 66 7.41 11.68 -8.11
CA ASN A 66 7.11 10.76 -9.20
C ASN A 66 5.70 10.19 -9.10
N LEU A 67 5.22 9.90 -7.89
CA LEU A 67 3.85 9.49 -7.65
C LEU A 67 2.87 10.53 -8.21
N VAL A 68 3.03 11.81 -7.88
CA VAL A 68 2.16 12.88 -8.39
C VAL A 68 2.24 12.98 -9.92
N LYS A 69 3.45 12.93 -10.52
CA LYS A 69 3.61 12.93 -11.99
C LYS A 69 2.90 11.74 -12.64
N PHE A 70 2.97 10.56 -12.02
CA PHE A 70 2.28 9.37 -12.49
C PHE A 70 0.76 9.57 -12.42
N LEU A 71 0.23 10.05 -11.28
CA LEU A 71 -1.20 10.30 -11.08
C LEU A 71 -1.77 11.35 -12.04
N LEU A 72 -1.01 12.39 -12.38
CA LEU A 72 -1.42 13.42 -13.33
C LEU A 72 -1.55 12.91 -14.77
N LYS A 73 -0.83 11.84 -15.13
CA LYS A 73 -0.93 11.19 -16.44
C LYS A 73 -2.10 10.20 -16.54
N LEU A 74 -2.63 9.77 -15.40
CA LEU A 74 -3.78 8.87 -15.39
C LEU A 74 -5.01 9.61 -15.91
N ASN A 75 -5.54 9.14 -17.05
CA ASN A 75 -6.77 9.64 -17.62
C ASN A 75 -7.91 9.54 -16.60
N SER A 76 -8.86 10.45 -16.67
CA SER A 76 -9.97 10.61 -15.71
C SER A 76 -11.02 9.49 -15.76
N SER A 77 -10.65 8.25 -16.11
CA SER A 77 -11.57 7.12 -16.02
C SER A 77 -11.78 6.74 -14.57
N GLU A 78 -13.05 6.69 -14.16
CA GLU A 78 -13.44 6.06 -12.91
C GLU A 78 -12.97 4.60 -12.93
N ASN A 79 -12.51 4.07 -11.80
CA ASN A 79 -12.05 2.67 -11.59
C ASN A 79 -10.56 2.36 -11.84
N ILE A 80 -9.66 3.31 -11.64
CA ILE A 80 -8.22 2.98 -11.63
C ILE A 80 -7.87 2.25 -10.33
N PHE A 81 -7.15 1.13 -10.47
CA PHE A 81 -6.46 0.44 -9.39
C PHE A 81 -5.09 -0.04 -9.91
N THR A 82 -3.99 0.35 -9.28
CA THR A 82 -2.63 0.07 -9.76
C THR A 82 -1.65 -0.12 -8.61
N GLY A 83 -0.53 -0.78 -8.88
CA GLY A 83 0.53 -1.09 -7.92
C GLY A 83 1.45 -2.16 -8.51
N TYR A 84 2.06 -2.99 -7.66
CA TYR A 84 2.78 -4.17 -8.14
C TYR A 84 1.82 -5.38 -8.24
N PRO A 85 1.41 -5.81 -9.45
CA PRO A 85 0.42 -6.88 -9.61
C PRO A 85 1.01 -8.25 -9.26
N LEU A 86 0.20 -9.06 -8.57
CA LEU A 86 0.44 -10.46 -8.27
C LEU A 86 -0.68 -11.27 -8.92
N ILE A 87 -0.30 -12.11 -9.87
CA ILE A 87 -1.21 -12.91 -10.71
C ILE A 87 -0.86 -14.38 -10.53
N ASP A 88 -1.87 -15.26 -10.54
CA ASP A 88 -1.72 -16.72 -10.41
C ASP A 88 -1.02 -17.17 -9.11
N ASN A 89 -1.12 -16.36 -8.05
CA ASN A 89 -0.58 -16.71 -6.74
C ASN A 89 -1.44 -17.76 -6.04
N PHE A 90 -0.78 -18.80 -5.53
CA PHE A 90 -1.42 -19.87 -4.78
C PHE A 90 -1.74 -19.45 -3.34
N ALA A 91 -2.92 -19.85 -2.88
CA ALA A 91 -3.24 -19.82 -1.46
C ALA A 91 -2.38 -20.88 -0.75
N TYR A 92 -1.34 -20.45 -0.03
CA TYR A 92 -0.34 -21.35 0.55
C TYR A 92 -0.93 -22.16 1.73
N ARG A 93 -0.67 -23.47 1.73
CA ARG A 93 -1.19 -24.47 2.69
C ARG A 93 -0.08 -25.30 3.34
N GLY A 94 1.17 -24.86 3.27
CA GLY A 94 2.33 -25.56 3.86
C GLY A 94 2.65 -25.13 5.30
N PHE A 95 3.87 -25.37 5.75
CA PHE A 95 4.26 -25.19 7.16
C PHE A 95 4.61 -23.75 7.56
N HIS A 96 4.87 -22.87 6.59
CA HIS A 96 5.21 -21.48 6.87
C HIS A 96 3.96 -20.68 7.32
N LYS A 97 3.82 -20.50 8.64
CA LYS A 97 2.62 -19.94 9.29
C LYS A 97 2.21 -18.55 8.78
N LYS A 98 3.16 -17.65 8.54
CA LYS A 98 2.86 -16.27 8.13
C LYS A 98 2.05 -16.22 6.83
N THR A 99 2.38 -17.09 5.88
CA THR A 99 1.71 -17.16 4.56
C THR A 99 0.66 -18.26 4.47
N TYR A 100 0.47 -19.07 5.52
CA TYR A 100 -0.55 -20.11 5.57
C TYR A 100 -1.94 -19.48 5.71
N ILE A 101 -2.89 -19.94 4.90
CA ILE A 101 -4.33 -19.69 5.07
C ILE A 101 -5.06 -21.02 5.01
N SER A 102 -6.18 -21.22 5.71
CA SER A 102 -6.87 -22.53 5.71
C SER A 102 -7.91 -22.61 4.59
N TYR A 103 -8.39 -23.81 4.24
CA TYR A 103 -9.54 -23.96 3.33
C TYR A 103 -10.85 -23.38 3.91
N GLY A 104 -10.99 -23.36 5.24
CA GLY A 104 -12.16 -22.75 5.90
C GLY A 104 -12.17 -21.22 5.84
N GLU A 105 -10.99 -20.61 5.69
CA GLU A 105 -10.85 -19.17 5.51
C GLU A 105 -10.89 -18.78 4.03
N TYR A 106 -10.21 -19.53 3.16
CA TYR A 106 -10.25 -19.35 1.71
C TYR A 106 -10.31 -20.70 0.99
N PRO A 107 -11.45 -21.06 0.35
CA PRO A 107 -11.67 -22.40 -0.18
C PRO A 107 -10.98 -22.65 -1.53
N PHE A 108 -10.59 -21.59 -2.26
CA PHE A 108 -10.01 -21.72 -3.59
C PHE A 108 -8.50 -21.92 -3.54
N ARG A 109 -7.96 -22.53 -4.60
CA ARG A 109 -6.52 -22.81 -4.73
C ARG A 109 -5.69 -21.59 -5.13
N LEU A 110 -6.25 -20.73 -5.97
CA LEU A 110 -5.61 -19.53 -6.50
C LEU A 110 -6.34 -18.31 -5.96
N PHE A 111 -5.58 -17.27 -5.61
CA PHE A 111 -6.15 -15.96 -5.35
C PHE A 111 -6.56 -15.28 -6.67
N PRO A 112 -7.60 -14.41 -6.66
CA PRO A 112 -7.81 -13.51 -7.80
C PRO A 112 -6.61 -12.55 -7.92
N PRO A 113 -6.39 -11.91 -9.09
CA PRO A 113 -5.37 -10.89 -9.22
C PRO A 113 -5.50 -9.79 -8.16
N TYR A 114 -4.38 -9.42 -7.56
CA TYR A 114 -4.29 -8.37 -6.52
C TYR A 114 -2.98 -7.59 -6.66
N CYS A 115 -2.85 -6.45 -6.00
CA CYS A 115 -1.56 -5.75 -5.88
C CYS A 115 -0.89 -6.13 -4.56
N SER A 116 0.43 -6.21 -4.53
CA SER A 116 1.18 -6.47 -3.30
C SER A 116 0.83 -5.47 -2.19
N GLY A 117 0.74 -5.98 -0.96
CA GLY A 117 0.54 -5.18 0.25
C GLY A 117 1.55 -4.04 0.46
N MET A 118 2.73 -4.06 -0.19
CA MET A 118 3.68 -2.94 -0.12
C MET A 118 3.04 -1.59 -0.47
N GLY A 119 2.08 -1.59 -1.39
CA GLY A 119 1.31 -0.41 -1.70
C GLY A 119 0.57 -0.48 -3.02
N TYR A 120 -0.60 0.16 -3.02
CA TYR A 120 -1.47 0.27 -4.18
C TYR A 120 -2.18 1.62 -4.18
N ILE A 121 -2.52 2.05 -5.39
CA ILE A 121 -3.16 3.32 -5.70
C ILE A 121 -4.53 3.01 -6.30
N LEU A 122 -5.54 3.76 -5.89
CA LEU A 122 -6.89 3.62 -6.40
C LEU A 122 -7.60 4.96 -6.56
N ASP A 123 -8.57 5.00 -7.46
CA ASP A 123 -9.52 6.10 -7.59
C ASP A 123 -10.45 6.18 -6.37
N GLY A 124 -10.78 7.40 -5.94
CA GLY A 124 -11.63 7.64 -4.77
C GLY A 124 -13.04 7.07 -4.90
N LYS A 125 -13.66 7.11 -6.09
CA LYS A 125 -14.99 6.52 -6.32
C LYS A 125 -14.93 5.00 -6.26
N LEU A 126 -13.83 4.41 -6.74
CA LEU A 126 -13.60 2.98 -6.59
C LEU A 126 -13.47 2.58 -5.12
N ALA A 127 -12.85 3.41 -4.29
CA ALA A 127 -12.72 3.14 -2.86
C ALA A 127 -14.07 3.03 -2.16
N LEU A 128 -15.02 3.89 -2.49
CA LEU A 128 -16.40 3.81 -2.00
C LEU A 128 -17.06 2.48 -2.39
N ARG A 129 -16.99 2.10 -3.66
CA ARG A 129 -17.57 0.84 -4.16
C ARG A 129 -16.95 -0.39 -3.49
N ILE A 130 -15.64 -0.36 -3.25
CA ILE A 130 -14.95 -1.43 -2.53
C ILE A 130 -15.46 -1.49 -1.08
N TYR A 131 -15.52 -0.34 -0.39
CA TYR A 131 -15.97 -0.29 1.01
C TYR A 131 -17.40 -0.82 1.19
N GLU A 132 -18.33 -0.40 0.33
CA GLU A 132 -19.71 -0.90 0.34
C GLU A 132 -19.75 -2.42 0.20
N LEU A 133 -18.93 -2.97 -0.71
CA LEU A 133 -18.84 -4.41 -0.96
C LEU A 133 -18.19 -5.18 0.20
N MET A 134 -17.21 -4.60 0.91
CA MET A 134 -16.51 -5.26 2.03
C MET A 134 -17.49 -5.72 3.12
N SER A 135 -18.58 -4.98 3.36
CA SER A 135 -19.62 -5.36 4.33
C SER A 135 -20.35 -6.67 4.01
N HIS A 136 -20.27 -7.12 2.76
CA HIS A 136 -20.93 -8.33 2.25
C HIS A 136 -19.97 -9.51 2.04
N ILE A 137 -18.66 -9.32 2.27
CA ILE A 137 -17.64 -10.34 2.04
C ILE A 137 -16.94 -10.63 3.36
N LYS A 138 -16.94 -11.90 3.78
CA LYS A 138 -16.18 -12.34 4.95
C LYS A 138 -14.70 -11.95 4.80
N PRO A 139 -14.12 -11.19 5.74
CA PRO A 139 -12.69 -10.86 5.72
C PRO A 139 -11.82 -12.11 5.80
N ILE A 140 -10.71 -12.08 5.07
CA ILE A 140 -9.58 -13.02 5.21
C ILE A 140 -8.39 -12.25 5.76
N LYS A 141 -7.38 -12.92 6.31
CA LYS A 141 -6.25 -12.28 6.97
C LYS A 141 -5.29 -11.50 6.05
N PHE A 142 -5.28 -11.81 4.76
CA PHE A 142 -4.44 -11.13 3.76
C PHE A 142 -5.20 -9.94 3.17
N GLU A 143 -4.89 -8.75 3.64
CA GLU A 143 -5.61 -7.52 3.27
C GLU A 143 -5.56 -7.23 1.78
N ASP A 144 -4.40 -7.44 1.17
CA ASP A 144 -4.13 -7.17 -0.23
C ASP A 144 -4.91 -8.14 -1.14
N VAL A 145 -4.95 -9.41 -0.76
CA VAL A 145 -5.81 -10.43 -1.40
C VAL A 145 -7.29 -10.10 -1.17
N TYR A 146 -7.69 -9.64 0.02
CA TYR A 146 -9.08 -9.28 0.31
C TYR A 146 -9.58 -8.12 -0.58
N VAL A 147 -8.74 -7.10 -0.79
CA VAL A 147 -9.00 -6.04 -1.77
C VAL A 147 -9.06 -6.62 -3.19
N GLY A 148 -8.17 -7.54 -3.56
CA GLY A 148 -8.23 -8.27 -4.83
C GLY A 148 -9.53 -9.04 -5.07
N ILE A 149 -10.07 -9.68 -4.03
CA ILE A 149 -11.39 -10.34 -4.07
C ILE A 149 -12.49 -9.31 -4.37
N CYS A 150 -12.46 -8.15 -3.70
CA CYS A 150 -13.41 -7.06 -3.96
C CYS A 150 -13.31 -6.57 -5.42
N LEU A 151 -12.11 -6.34 -5.92
CA LEU A 151 -11.88 -5.92 -7.32
C LEU A 151 -12.42 -6.94 -8.32
N SER A 152 -12.17 -8.23 -8.07
CA SER A 152 -12.65 -9.32 -8.92
C SER A 152 -14.17 -9.37 -9.00
N ILE A 153 -14.87 -9.19 -7.87
CA ILE A 153 -16.34 -9.14 -7.82
C ILE A 153 -16.88 -7.89 -8.52
N LEU A 154 -16.23 -6.73 -8.33
CA LEU A 154 -16.57 -5.48 -9.01
C LEU A 154 -16.21 -5.47 -10.50
N LYS A 155 -15.53 -6.52 -11.00
CA LYS A 155 -15.01 -6.64 -12.37
C LYS A 155 -14.08 -5.49 -12.75
N VAL A 156 -13.26 -5.05 -11.80
CA VAL A 156 -12.25 -4.00 -12.00
C VAL A 156 -10.90 -4.66 -12.28
N ASN A 157 -10.30 -4.32 -13.41
CA ASN A 157 -8.98 -4.81 -13.77
C ASN A 157 -7.88 -3.99 -13.09
N ILE A 158 -6.81 -4.66 -12.68
CA ILE A 158 -5.60 -3.99 -12.22
C ILE A 158 -4.92 -3.35 -13.43
N SER A 159 -4.74 -2.04 -13.37
CA SER A 159 -3.92 -1.30 -14.32
C SER A 159 -2.45 -1.64 -14.05
N ILE A 160 -1.79 -2.23 -15.04
CA ILE A 160 -0.38 -2.61 -14.94
C ILE A 160 0.45 -1.41 -15.41
N PRO A 161 1.35 -0.85 -14.56
CA PRO A 161 2.26 0.19 -15.00
C PRO A 161 3.10 -0.31 -16.18
N GLU A 162 3.15 0.47 -17.27
CA GLU A 162 3.95 0.14 -18.46
C GLU A 162 5.44 0.02 -18.08
N ASP A 163 5.88 0.87 -17.16
CA ASP A 163 7.24 0.91 -16.67
C ASP A 163 7.40 0.05 -15.41
N LYS A 164 8.05 -1.10 -15.60
CA LYS A 164 8.35 -2.06 -14.52
C LYS A 164 9.37 -1.53 -13.51
N GLN A 165 10.02 -0.40 -13.76
CA GLN A 165 10.97 0.24 -12.84
C GLN A 165 10.32 1.29 -11.93
N GLN A 166 8.99 1.35 -11.87
CA GLN A 166 8.28 2.25 -10.97
C GLN A 166 7.99 1.64 -9.59
N PHE A 167 7.80 0.32 -9.51
CA PHE A 167 7.38 -0.36 -8.30
C PHE A 167 8.31 -1.54 -8.02
N PHE A 168 9.05 -1.50 -6.91
CA PHE A 168 9.98 -2.54 -6.50
C PHE A 168 9.48 -3.30 -5.28
N LEU A 169 9.12 -4.57 -5.47
CA LEU A 169 8.62 -5.47 -4.43
C LEU A 169 9.64 -5.76 -3.32
N TYR A 170 10.92 -5.61 -3.62
CA TYR A 170 12.01 -5.88 -2.69
C TYR A 170 12.99 -4.72 -2.69
N LYS A 171 13.73 -4.61 -1.58
CA LYS A 171 14.78 -3.61 -1.40
C LYS A 171 15.79 -3.70 -2.55
N ILE A 172 16.09 -2.55 -3.14
CA ILE A 172 17.19 -2.38 -4.09
C ILE A 172 18.29 -1.54 -3.46
N ASN A 173 19.52 -1.74 -3.93
CA ASN A 173 20.65 -0.89 -3.52
C ASN A 173 20.34 0.58 -3.83
N PHE A 174 20.72 1.45 -2.89
CA PHE A 174 20.54 2.88 -3.08
C PHE A 174 21.39 3.38 -4.24
N ASP A 175 20.73 4.00 -5.19
CA ASP A 175 21.31 4.62 -6.38
C ASP A 175 20.43 5.82 -6.71
N ILE A 176 21.02 7.01 -6.73
CA ILE A 176 20.28 8.28 -6.89
C ILE A 176 19.43 8.24 -8.16
N CYS A 177 19.95 7.68 -9.26
CA CYS A 177 19.26 7.67 -10.54
C CYS A 177 18.08 6.71 -10.58
N LYS A 178 18.22 5.51 -10.01
CA LYS A 178 17.09 4.59 -9.85
C LYS A 178 16.01 5.18 -8.94
N TYR A 179 16.41 5.79 -7.82
CA TYR A 179 15.46 6.38 -6.87
C TYR A 179 14.77 7.65 -7.38
N ARG A 180 15.41 8.35 -8.33
CA ARG A 180 14.79 9.45 -9.11
C ARG A 180 13.77 9.00 -10.12
N HIS A 181 13.79 7.74 -10.53
CA HIS A 181 12.88 7.19 -11.53
C HIS A 181 11.71 6.42 -10.91
N LEU A 182 11.98 5.65 -9.85
CA LEU A 182 10.97 4.83 -9.19
C LEU A 182 9.88 5.66 -8.48
N ILE A 183 8.75 5.01 -8.19
CA ILE A 183 7.67 5.53 -7.37
C ILE A 183 7.73 4.92 -5.96
N ALA A 184 7.86 3.59 -5.86
CA ALA A 184 7.84 2.88 -4.59
C ALA A 184 8.88 1.75 -4.53
N VAL A 185 9.52 1.58 -3.38
CA VAL A 185 10.40 0.44 -3.06
C VAL A 185 10.20 -0.02 -1.62
N HIS A 186 10.02 -1.33 -1.44
CA HIS A 186 9.78 -1.95 -0.14
C HIS A 186 11.08 -2.31 0.63
N GLY A 187 10.99 -2.40 1.95
CA GLY A 187 12.06 -2.85 2.83
C GLY A 187 13.08 -1.77 3.21
N ILE A 188 12.64 -0.51 3.26
CA ILE A 188 13.47 0.64 3.63
C ILE A 188 13.21 1.01 5.10
N THR A 189 14.28 1.15 5.89
CA THR A 189 14.17 1.57 7.30
C THR A 189 13.95 3.08 7.42
N ALA A 190 13.42 3.55 8.55
CA ALA A 190 13.18 4.99 8.79
C ALA A 190 14.46 5.84 8.58
N ASN A 191 15.60 5.39 9.09
CA ASN A 191 16.88 6.09 8.91
C ASN A 191 17.33 6.13 7.45
N GLU A 192 17.10 5.05 6.70
CA GLU A 192 17.37 5.03 5.26
C GLU A 192 16.43 5.94 4.50
N MET A 193 15.13 5.98 4.82
CA MET A 193 14.19 6.88 4.16
C MET A 193 14.61 8.34 4.30
N ILE A 194 14.97 8.77 5.50
CA ILE A 194 15.43 10.15 5.77
C ILE A 194 16.68 10.45 4.95
N ARG A 195 17.69 9.56 5.03
CA ARG A 195 18.95 9.73 4.30
C ARG A 195 18.74 9.79 2.78
N PHE A 196 17.96 8.85 2.24
CA PHE A 196 17.66 8.77 0.81
C PHE A 196 16.95 10.04 0.34
N TRP A 197 15.98 10.54 1.10
CA TRP A 197 15.27 11.78 0.77
C TRP A 197 16.19 12.99 0.75
N GLN A 198 17.10 13.10 1.72
CA GLN A 198 18.10 14.17 1.78
C GLN A 198 19.04 14.11 0.57
N GLU A 199 19.62 12.95 0.26
CA GLU A 199 20.54 12.77 -0.88
C GLU A 199 19.85 13.06 -2.22
N LEU A 200 18.59 12.62 -2.39
CA LEU A 200 17.81 12.89 -3.60
C LEU A 200 17.53 14.39 -3.79
N SER A 201 17.32 15.11 -2.69
CA SER A 201 16.99 16.54 -2.66
C SER A 201 18.23 17.42 -2.82
N SER A 202 19.40 16.99 -2.36
CA SER A 202 20.62 17.79 -2.41
C SER A 202 21.30 17.81 -3.77
N ASP A 203 21.22 16.72 -4.54
CA ASP A 203 22.07 16.54 -5.72
C ASP A 203 21.38 16.87 -7.06
N ALA A 204 20.65 17.99 -7.14
CA ALA A 204 19.87 18.37 -8.33
C ALA A 204 20.72 18.52 -9.62
N SER A 205 22.05 18.58 -9.49
CA SER A 205 23.01 18.67 -10.59
C SER A 205 23.44 17.32 -11.20
N LEU A 206 23.19 16.19 -10.54
CA LEU A 206 23.57 14.88 -11.08
C LEU A 206 22.69 14.50 -12.28
N ASN A 207 23.28 14.45 -13.47
CA ASN A 207 22.61 13.96 -14.67
C ASN A 207 22.60 12.43 -14.66
N CYS A 208 21.41 11.88 -14.50
CA CYS A 208 21.15 10.46 -14.70
C CYS A 208 20.99 10.20 -16.20
N LEU A 209 21.94 9.46 -16.78
CA LEU A 209 21.94 9.04 -18.18
C LEU A 209 20.95 7.91 -18.44
#